data_AF-W9K1A2-F1
#
_entry.id   AF-W9K1A2-F1
#
_cell.length_a   1.000
_cell.length_b   1.000
_cell.length_c   1.000
_cell.angle_alpha   90.00
_cell.angle_beta   90.00
_cell.angle_gamma   90.00
#
_symmetry.space_group_name_H-M   'P 1'
#
loop_
_entity.id
_entity.type
_entity.pdbx_description
1 polymer ?
#
loop_
_entity_poly.entity_id
_entity_poly.type
_entity_poly.pdbx_seq_one_letter_code
_entity_poly.pdbx_strand_id
1 'polypeptide(L)'
;MKTIKVPTWNKCKSRQWAAWNCPTLKKPLRTCKGWTCIPGWEKKSRQVPSSITILTKEVDLCDEIRRALGKGLGDKFIKSAEAICGCFTRLQNFATTGSFTAMSIRGEMTTATTKVADDTLSIEKCFGKVSLPILNNKVDVASVLKSIAPWVIAQAKDIDLSVFQSLARVVAACQAGNCNANSIGAAVNNYLTPSFQLMEPPIKSVLVQWDGALTRIQERVKDINEAANSLASNYDIMRVEFDSSKQRICEELQRCDGQGVPRFLDRVDEVIEAANRLWPVRGPLDVPSNQLGKRLAETIQLRKDIKKYPEAAGLVSMIKQSKFKKISDIFLFMPIVQRVPELAKQIKNDLSPLQDIIKQYKQSSGEAQENTWSLSWSNIIWPDTELTSDSPEADAALIAELNAVDELVRKYLSSHLLAYSNGMVIMDAELRGFSVVNGSFAMETKVVTYNRWTTISIDMPCSKKETKVYRKSGLQKSFSWRTYFKCKVVPVTAYFPKTHVPYIRIRGGAGIDPNDQ
;
A
#
# COMPACT_ATOMS: atom_id res chain seq x y z
N MET A 1 -80.25 -9.55 5.24
CA MET A 1 -81.53 -8.87 4.93
C MET A 1 -82.21 -8.56 6.25
N LYS A 2 -82.93 -7.44 6.34
CA LYS A 2 -83.74 -7.09 7.51
C LYS A 2 -85.20 -7.02 7.07
N THR A 3 -86.08 -7.65 7.83
CA THR A 3 -87.51 -7.55 7.61
C THR A 3 -87.99 -6.23 8.18
N ILE A 4 -88.54 -5.37 7.33
CA ILE A 4 -89.22 -4.14 7.75
C ILE A 4 -90.73 -4.29 7.48
N LYS A 5 -91.55 -3.72 8.35
CA LYS A 5 -93.00 -3.67 8.16
C LYS A 5 -93.36 -2.38 7.42
N VAL A 6 -93.82 -2.49 6.19
CA VAL A 6 -94.20 -1.34 5.36
C VAL A 6 -95.74 -1.25 5.32
N PRO A 7 -96.34 -0.08 5.63
CA PRO A 7 -97.77 0.13 5.46
C PRO A 7 -98.15 -0.06 3.99
N THR A 8 -99.02 -1.02 3.71
CA THR A 8 -99.54 -1.27 2.37
C THR A 8 -101.07 -1.19 2.41
N TRP A 9 -101.69 -0.56 1.43
CA TRP A 9 -103.14 -0.43 1.37
C TRP A 9 -103.78 -1.73 0.88
N ASN A 10 -104.69 -2.31 1.67
CA ASN A 10 -105.45 -3.49 1.30
C ASN A 10 -106.94 -3.12 1.14
N LYS A 11 -107.51 -3.43 -0.03
CA LYS A 11 -108.92 -3.14 -0.35
C LYS A 11 -109.92 -4.00 0.45
N CYS A 12 -109.48 -5.08 1.09
CA CYS A 12 -110.29 -5.93 1.95
C CYS A 12 -109.47 -6.43 3.14
N LYS A 13 -109.12 -5.52 4.06
CA LYS A 13 -108.32 -5.86 5.25
C LYS A 13 -109.11 -6.73 6.23
N SER A 14 -110.41 -6.46 6.39
CA SER A 14 -111.32 -7.26 7.21
C SER A 14 -112.67 -7.38 6.52
N ARG A 15 -113.44 -8.42 6.86
CA ARG A 15 -114.81 -8.61 6.37
C ARG A 15 -115.79 -8.40 7.53
N GLN A 16 -116.89 -7.72 7.25
CA GLN A 16 -118.00 -7.58 8.21
C GLN A 16 -119.31 -8.02 7.56
N TRP A 17 -120.22 -8.52 8.39
CA TRP A 17 -121.57 -8.85 7.96
C TRP A 17 -122.35 -7.56 7.71
N ALA A 18 -122.86 -7.41 6.50
CA ALA A 18 -123.80 -6.36 6.15
C ALA A 18 -125.10 -7.00 5.66
N ALA A 19 -126.22 -6.43 6.07
CA ALA A 19 -127.52 -6.77 5.51
C ALA A 19 -127.84 -5.80 4.39
N TRP A 20 -128.25 -6.31 3.24
CA TRP A 20 -128.74 -5.54 2.11
C TRP A 20 -130.14 -6.01 1.74
N ASN A 21 -130.97 -5.07 1.29
CA ASN A 21 -132.31 -5.37 0.80
C ASN A 21 -132.20 -6.25 -0.45
N CYS A 22 -132.82 -7.43 -0.41
CA CYS A 22 -132.91 -8.40 -1.49
C CYS A 22 -134.38 -8.84 -1.69
N PRO A 23 -135.27 -7.89 -2.03
CA PRO A 23 -136.69 -8.17 -2.17
C PRO A 23 -136.94 -9.26 -3.24
N THR A 24 -137.90 -10.13 -2.99
CA THR A 24 -138.42 -11.06 -4.00
C THR A 24 -139.90 -10.77 -4.25
N LEU A 25 -140.43 -11.21 -5.41
CA LEU A 25 -141.85 -11.04 -5.79
C LEU A 25 -142.84 -11.50 -4.71
N LYS A 26 -142.47 -12.48 -3.88
CA LYS A 26 -143.29 -12.95 -2.74
C LYS A 26 -143.00 -12.24 -1.40
N LYS A 27 -141.87 -11.54 -1.26
CA LYS A 27 -141.43 -10.85 -0.03
C LYS A 27 -140.66 -9.56 -0.37
N PRO A 28 -141.36 -8.43 -0.58
CA PRO A 28 -140.73 -7.16 -0.96
C PRO A 28 -139.89 -6.48 0.12
N LEU A 29 -139.89 -6.99 1.37
CA LEU A 29 -139.05 -6.47 2.47
C LEU A 29 -137.94 -7.44 2.91
N ARG A 30 -137.58 -8.42 2.09
CA ARG A 30 -136.54 -9.40 2.44
C ARG A 30 -135.16 -8.72 2.47
N THR A 31 -134.45 -8.84 3.59
CA THR A 31 -133.01 -8.53 3.70
C THR A 31 -132.16 -9.79 3.63
N CYS A 32 -131.07 -9.73 2.87
CA CYS A 32 -130.06 -10.79 2.76
C CYS A 32 -128.81 -10.32 3.50
N LYS A 33 -128.17 -11.23 4.22
CA LYS A 33 -126.86 -10.96 4.82
C LYS A 33 -125.78 -11.47 3.89
N GLY A 34 -124.75 -10.66 3.67
CA GLY A 34 -123.53 -11.08 3.01
C GLY A 34 -122.31 -10.34 3.57
N TRP A 35 -121.13 -10.79 3.15
CA TRP A 35 -119.89 -10.19 3.59
C TRP A 35 -119.55 -8.95 2.76
N THR A 36 -119.25 -7.83 3.42
CA THR A 36 -118.64 -6.67 2.78
C THR A 36 -117.20 -6.48 3.27
N CYS A 37 -116.33 -6.02 2.37
CA CYS A 37 -114.92 -5.78 2.63
C CYS A 37 -114.70 -4.38 3.20
N ILE A 38 -113.96 -4.28 4.30
CA ILE A 38 -113.49 -3.00 4.85
C ILE A 38 -112.04 -2.79 4.40
N PRO A 39 -111.75 -1.76 3.58
CA PRO A 39 -110.38 -1.43 3.20
C PRO A 39 -109.60 -0.82 4.38
N GLY A 40 -108.28 -1.02 4.40
CA GLY A 40 -107.41 -0.40 5.40
C GLY A 40 -105.92 -0.68 5.21
N TRP A 41 -105.09 0.05 5.95
CA TRP A 41 -103.63 -0.16 5.96
C TRP A 41 -103.27 -1.44 6.71
N GLU A 42 -102.52 -2.33 6.06
CA GLU A 42 -101.93 -3.51 6.67
C GLU A 42 -100.40 -3.40 6.64
N LYS A 43 -99.74 -3.91 7.67
CA LYS A 43 -98.27 -3.94 7.73
C LYS A 43 -97.79 -5.20 7.02
N LYS A 44 -97.36 -5.08 5.76
CA LYS A 44 -96.71 -6.18 5.06
C LYS A 44 -95.22 -6.22 5.40
N SER A 45 -94.74 -7.40 5.74
CA SER A 45 -93.32 -7.67 5.90
C SER A 45 -92.66 -7.61 4.53
N ARG A 46 -91.73 -6.66 4.35
CA ARG A 46 -90.88 -6.57 3.18
C ARG A 46 -89.44 -6.81 3.62
N GLN A 47 -88.73 -7.68 2.90
CA GLN A 47 -87.30 -7.82 3.12
C GLN A 47 -86.56 -6.69 2.41
N VAL A 48 -85.70 -5.98 3.14
CA VAL A 48 -84.77 -5.01 2.57
C VAL A 48 -83.33 -5.45 2.83
N PRO A 49 -82.39 -5.15 1.91
CA PRO A 49 -80.97 -5.31 2.18
C PRO A 49 -80.57 -4.53 3.44
N SER A 50 -79.78 -5.15 4.31
CA SER A 50 -79.40 -4.60 5.62
C SER A 50 -77.90 -4.37 5.77
N SER A 51 -77.10 -4.93 4.86
CA SER A 51 -75.66 -4.77 4.80
C SER A 51 -75.19 -5.04 3.37
N ILE A 52 -74.00 -4.52 3.05
CA ILE A 52 -73.25 -4.90 1.84
C ILE A 52 -72.14 -5.84 2.27
N THR A 53 -72.08 -7.01 1.64
CA THR A 53 -70.93 -7.91 1.71
C THR A 53 -70.03 -7.60 0.53
N ILE A 54 -68.77 -7.28 0.80
CA ILE A 54 -67.75 -7.09 -0.23
C ILE A 54 -67.04 -8.45 -0.36
N LEU A 55 -67.11 -9.04 -1.54
CA LEU A 55 -66.41 -10.28 -1.85
C LEU A 55 -65.00 -9.90 -2.34
N THR A 56 -63.98 -10.42 -1.65
CA THR A 56 -62.57 -10.18 -1.98
C THR A 56 -61.99 -11.42 -2.64
N LYS A 57 -61.03 -11.22 -3.55
CA LYS A 57 -60.25 -12.30 -4.14
C LYS A 57 -58.86 -12.30 -3.51
N GLU A 58 -58.37 -13.46 -3.11
CA GLU A 58 -56.98 -13.64 -2.70
C GLU A 58 -56.06 -13.56 -3.92
N VAL A 59 -54.93 -12.89 -3.77
CA VAL A 59 -53.99 -12.70 -4.86
C VAL A 59 -52.57 -12.96 -4.37
N ASP A 60 -51.81 -13.71 -5.17
CA ASP A 60 -50.40 -13.97 -4.90
C ASP A 60 -49.56 -12.69 -5.09
N LEU A 61 -48.75 -12.37 -4.08
CA LEU A 61 -47.93 -11.17 -4.05
C LEU A 61 -46.83 -11.20 -5.12
N CYS A 62 -46.23 -12.36 -5.38
CA CYS A 62 -45.21 -12.50 -6.41
C CYS A 62 -45.81 -12.24 -7.79
N ASP A 63 -47.03 -12.70 -8.04
CA ASP A 63 -47.74 -12.44 -9.29
C ASP A 63 -48.15 -10.98 -9.46
N GLU A 64 -48.50 -10.28 -8.38
CA GLU A 64 -48.69 -8.83 -8.41
C GLU A 64 -47.37 -8.08 -8.71
N ILE A 65 -46.25 -8.51 -8.14
CA ILE A 65 -44.93 -7.93 -8.43
C ILE A 65 -44.53 -8.16 -9.90
N ARG A 66 -44.74 -9.38 -10.42
CA ARG A 66 -44.52 -9.71 -11.84
C ARG A 66 -45.41 -8.89 -12.76
N ARG A 67 -46.65 -8.62 -12.37
CA ARG A 67 -47.55 -7.74 -13.11
C ARG A 67 -47.11 -6.28 -13.06
N ALA A 68 -46.66 -5.80 -11.91
CA ALA A 68 -46.22 -4.42 -11.73
C ALA A 68 -44.91 -4.12 -12.47
N LEU A 69 -43.93 -5.03 -12.45
CA LEU A 69 -42.59 -4.83 -13.04
C LEU A 69 -42.42 -5.43 -14.43
N GLY A 70 -43.34 -6.30 -14.86
CA GLY A 70 -43.15 -7.24 -15.96
C GLY A 70 -42.43 -8.51 -15.50
N LYS A 71 -42.74 -9.66 -16.11
CA LYS A 71 -42.29 -11.00 -15.67
C LYS A 71 -40.77 -11.08 -15.47
N GLY A 72 -39.97 -10.60 -16.43
CA GLY A 72 -38.51 -10.69 -16.36
C GLY A 72 -37.88 -9.88 -15.23
N LEU A 73 -38.34 -8.64 -14.98
CA LEU A 73 -37.85 -7.81 -13.87
C LEU A 73 -38.43 -8.25 -12.53
N GLY A 74 -39.71 -8.66 -12.50
CA GLY A 74 -40.37 -9.20 -11.33
C GLY A 74 -39.69 -10.45 -10.79
N ASP A 75 -39.36 -11.41 -11.66
CA ASP A 75 -38.66 -12.63 -11.25
C ASP A 75 -37.26 -12.34 -10.70
N LYS A 76 -36.54 -11.37 -11.29
CA LYS A 76 -35.24 -10.92 -10.76
C LYS A 76 -35.40 -10.27 -9.38
N PHE A 77 -36.35 -9.35 -9.23
CA PHE A 77 -36.61 -8.68 -7.96
C PHE A 77 -36.97 -9.69 -6.85
N ILE A 78 -37.89 -10.63 -7.13
CA ILE A 78 -38.31 -11.65 -6.16
C ILE A 78 -37.12 -12.48 -5.70
N LYS A 79 -36.28 -12.93 -6.63
CA LYS A 79 -35.05 -13.70 -6.32
C LYS A 79 -34.03 -12.87 -5.53
N SER A 80 -33.97 -11.56 -5.77
CA SER A 80 -33.04 -10.65 -5.11
C SER A 80 -33.59 -9.96 -3.86
N ALA A 81 -34.85 -10.22 -3.48
CA ALA A 81 -35.55 -9.49 -2.43
C ALA A 81 -34.85 -9.59 -1.07
N GLU A 82 -34.31 -10.76 -0.69
CA GLU A 82 -33.54 -10.92 0.54
C GLU A 82 -32.25 -10.07 0.51
N ALA A 83 -31.54 -10.07 -0.63
CA ALA A 83 -30.31 -9.31 -0.78
C ALA A 83 -30.55 -7.80 -0.72
N ILE A 84 -31.62 -7.31 -1.36
CA ILE A 84 -31.97 -5.88 -1.41
C ILE A 84 -32.60 -5.41 -0.10
N CYS A 85 -33.64 -6.10 0.39
CA CYS A 85 -34.42 -5.64 1.54
C CYS A 85 -33.83 -6.08 2.89
N GLY A 86 -33.02 -7.14 2.92
CA GLY A 86 -32.39 -7.66 4.13
C GLY A 86 -30.90 -7.34 4.21
N CYS A 87 -30.10 -7.81 3.26
CA CYS A 87 -28.64 -7.71 3.37
C CYS A 87 -28.13 -6.28 3.13
N PHE A 88 -28.66 -5.59 2.11
CA PHE A 88 -28.26 -4.21 1.82
C PHE A 88 -28.69 -3.22 2.90
N THR A 89 -29.91 -3.36 3.44
CA THR A 89 -30.36 -2.52 4.56
C THR A 89 -29.51 -2.74 5.81
N ARG A 90 -29.13 -3.98 6.12
CA ARG A 90 -28.16 -4.27 7.20
C ARG A 90 -26.80 -3.63 6.94
N LEU A 91 -26.28 -3.72 5.72
CA LEU A 91 -25.02 -3.08 5.35
C LEU A 91 -25.08 -1.56 5.52
N GLN A 92 -26.17 -0.93 5.05
CA GLN A 92 -26.41 0.49 5.19
C GLN A 92 -26.46 0.92 6.67
N ASN A 93 -27.11 0.12 7.53
CA ASN A 93 -27.13 0.36 8.96
C ASN A 93 -25.74 0.26 9.59
N PHE A 94 -24.91 -0.72 9.20
CA PHE A 94 -23.53 -0.79 9.69
C PHE A 94 -22.70 0.42 9.26
N ALA A 95 -22.84 0.84 8.00
CA ALA A 95 -22.11 1.99 7.45
C ALA A 95 -22.52 3.31 8.15
N THR A 96 -23.82 3.51 8.38
CA THR A 96 -24.35 4.77 8.96
C THR A 96 -24.17 4.88 10.46
N THR A 97 -24.13 3.76 11.20
CA THR A 97 -23.90 3.76 12.65
C THR A 97 -22.41 3.83 13.03
N GLY A 98 -21.51 3.91 12.04
CA GLY A 98 -20.06 3.96 12.28
C GLY A 98 -19.46 2.63 12.74
N SER A 99 -20.19 1.52 12.61
CA SER A 99 -19.76 0.17 13.04
C SER A 99 -18.46 -0.29 12.36
N PHE A 100 -18.15 0.26 11.18
CA PHE A 100 -16.93 -0.05 10.45
C PHE A 100 -15.72 0.81 10.84
N THR A 101 -15.87 1.84 11.67
CA THR A 101 -14.80 2.81 11.97
C THR A 101 -13.55 2.12 12.55
N ALA A 102 -13.74 1.29 13.57
CA ALA A 102 -12.67 0.54 14.23
C ALA A 102 -11.89 -0.35 13.23
N MET A 103 -12.63 -1.03 12.36
CA MET A 103 -12.07 -1.95 11.37
C MET A 103 -11.44 -1.23 10.17
N SER A 104 -12.07 -0.18 9.66
CA SER A 104 -11.73 0.44 8.36
C SER A 104 -10.76 1.60 8.44
N ILE A 105 -10.77 2.33 9.57
CA ILE A 105 -9.91 3.50 9.76
C ILE A 105 -8.74 3.13 10.67
N ARG A 106 -9.03 2.44 11.78
CA ARG A 106 -8.01 2.10 12.78
C ARG A 106 -7.40 0.71 12.59
N GLY A 107 -8.05 -0.14 11.78
CA GLY A 107 -7.59 -1.51 11.52
C GLY A 107 -7.56 -2.38 12.77
N GLU A 108 -8.38 -2.10 13.77
CA GLU A 108 -8.32 -2.72 15.10
C GLU A 108 -8.77 -4.19 15.08
N MET A 109 -7.97 -5.05 15.71
CA MET A 109 -8.24 -6.48 15.88
C MET A 109 -8.74 -6.77 17.28
N THR A 110 -10.06 -6.88 17.42
CA THR A 110 -10.76 -7.07 18.69
C THR A 110 -11.91 -8.06 18.49
N THR A 111 -12.44 -8.61 19.57
CA THR A 111 -13.66 -9.43 19.52
C THR A 111 -14.84 -8.70 18.86
N ALA A 112 -14.97 -7.39 19.08
CA ALA A 112 -16.02 -6.58 18.48
C ALA A 112 -15.86 -6.47 16.95
N THR A 113 -14.65 -6.17 16.46
CA THR A 113 -14.38 -6.07 15.02
C THR A 113 -14.46 -7.43 14.33
N THR A 114 -14.13 -8.52 15.02
CA THR A 114 -14.36 -9.89 14.52
C THR A 114 -15.84 -10.16 14.26
N LYS A 115 -16.73 -9.80 15.21
CA LYS A 115 -18.18 -10.00 15.04
C LYS A 115 -18.72 -9.20 13.86
N VAL A 116 -18.30 -7.94 13.74
CA VAL A 116 -18.67 -7.08 12.61
C VAL A 116 -18.17 -7.67 11.29
N ALA A 117 -16.96 -8.22 11.25
CA ALA A 117 -16.42 -8.86 10.04
C ALA A 117 -17.23 -10.12 9.66
N ASP A 118 -17.62 -10.94 10.63
CA ASP A 118 -18.46 -12.13 10.41
C ASP A 118 -19.85 -11.78 9.86
N ASP A 119 -20.52 -10.78 10.45
CA ASP A 119 -21.79 -10.27 9.95
C ASP A 119 -21.66 -9.70 8.53
N THR A 120 -20.56 -9.00 8.25
CA THR A 120 -20.31 -8.41 6.93
C THR A 120 -20.03 -9.47 5.87
N LEU A 121 -19.29 -10.53 6.20
CA LEU A 121 -19.07 -11.66 5.28
C LEU A 121 -20.38 -12.39 4.93
N SER A 122 -21.31 -12.48 5.89
CA SER A 122 -22.65 -13.00 5.63
C SER A 122 -23.41 -12.15 4.59
N ILE A 123 -23.28 -10.82 4.69
CA ILE A 123 -23.83 -9.87 3.70
C ILE A 123 -23.15 -10.05 2.33
N GLU A 124 -21.82 -10.18 2.26
CA GLU A 124 -21.12 -10.41 0.99
C GLU A 124 -21.59 -11.70 0.29
N LYS A 125 -21.75 -12.79 1.05
CA LYS A 125 -22.30 -14.06 0.53
C LYS A 125 -23.73 -13.89 0.01
N CYS A 126 -24.54 -13.12 0.73
CA CYS A 126 -25.91 -12.81 0.33
C CYS A 126 -25.96 -12.06 -1.01
N PHE A 127 -25.07 -11.10 -1.23
CA PHE A 127 -24.95 -10.40 -2.52
C PHE A 127 -24.42 -11.31 -3.62
N GLY A 128 -23.48 -12.19 -3.31
CA GLY A 128 -22.94 -13.17 -4.25
C GLY A 128 -24.02 -14.10 -4.84
N LYS A 129 -25.00 -14.54 -4.04
CA LYS A 129 -26.12 -15.39 -4.49
C LYS A 129 -26.96 -14.77 -5.61
N VAL A 130 -26.99 -13.45 -5.69
CA VAL A 130 -27.80 -12.69 -6.64
C VAL A 130 -26.95 -11.87 -7.61
N SER A 131 -25.63 -12.11 -7.62
CA SER A 131 -24.66 -11.40 -8.45
C SER A 131 -24.71 -9.88 -8.32
N LEU A 132 -25.01 -9.36 -7.12
CA LEU A 132 -24.91 -7.93 -6.86
C LEU A 132 -23.43 -7.53 -6.79
N PRO A 133 -22.97 -6.57 -7.62
CA PRO A 133 -21.56 -6.23 -7.70
C PRO A 133 -21.10 -5.49 -6.44
N ILE A 134 -19.88 -5.81 -6.00
CA ILE A 134 -19.14 -5.04 -5.00
C ILE A 134 -18.02 -4.30 -5.75
N LEU A 135 -18.20 -3.00 -5.89
CA LEU A 135 -17.26 -2.09 -6.54
C LEU A 135 -16.18 -1.66 -5.54
N ASN A 136 -15.07 -1.15 -6.06
CA ASN A 136 -13.98 -0.61 -5.25
C ASN A 136 -13.24 0.50 -6.00
N ASN A 137 -12.51 1.34 -5.26
CA ASN A 137 -11.68 2.40 -5.83
C ASN A 137 -10.19 2.16 -5.61
N LYS A 138 -9.73 0.91 -5.75
CA LYS A 138 -8.31 0.58 -5.59
C LYS A 138 -7.41 1.37 -6.55
N VAL A 139 -7.91 1.72 -7.74
CA VAL A 139 -7.19 2.51 -8.73
C VAL A 139 -6.82 3.91 -8.19
N ASP A 140 -7.66 4.51 -7.35
CA ASP A 140 -7.43 5.85 -6.79
C ASP A 140 -6.21 5.88 -5.85
N VAL A 141 -5.86 4.74 -5.25
CA VAL A 141 -4.71 4.62 -4.34
C VAL A 141 -3.46 4.03 -5.02
N ALA A 142 -3.54 3.73 -6.32
CA ALA A 142 -2.44 3.12 -7.06
C ALA A 142 -1.21 4.03 -7.14
N SER A 143 -1.39 5.36 -7.17
CA SER A 143 -0.28 6.34 -7.19
C SER A 143 0.57 6.27 -5.92
N VAL A 144 -0.04 6.01 -4.76
CA VAL A 144 0.65 5.85 -3.47
C VAL A 144 1.46 4.56 -3.44
N LEU A 145 1.00 3.54 -4.16
CA LEU A 145 1.60 2.21 -4.22
C LEU A 145 2.60 2.05 -5.37
N LYS A 146 2.86 3.12 -6.12
CA LYS A 146 3.81 3.12 -7.24
C LYS A 146 5.20 3.50 -6.76
N SER A 147 6.22 2.75 -7.19
CA SER A 147 7.62 3.14 -7.03
C SER A 147 7.90 4.37 -7.89
N ILE A 148 8.24 5.48 -7.25
CA ILE A 148 8.66 6.73 -7.88
C ILE A 148 9.99 7.10 -7.24
N ALA A 149 11.04 7.25 -8.05
CA ALA A 149 12.37 7.58 -7.57
C ALA A 149 12.32 8.80 -6.63
N PRO A 150 13.00 8.76 -5.47
CA PRO A 150 13.97 7.74 -5.03
C PRO A 150 13.35 6.58 -4.20
N TRP A 151 12.02 6.44 -4.17
CA TRP A 151 11.31 5.44 -3.36
C TRP A 151 10.98 4.18 -4.14
N VAL A 152 11.33 3.04 -3.55
CA VAL A 152 10.91 1.70 -3.95
C VAL A 152 9.78 1.25 -3.03
N ILE A 153 8.66 0.81 -3.61
CA ILE A 153 7.50 0.31 -2.86
C ILE A 153 7.45 -1.22 -2.93
N ALA A 154 7.48 -1.86 -1.76
CA ALA A 154 7.24 -3.28 -1.58
C ALA A 154 5.81 -3.47 -1.03
N GLN A 155 4.86 -3.72 -1.93
CA GLN A 155 3.45 -3.90 -1.59
C GLN A 155 3.18 -5.34 -1.12
N ALA A 156 2.53 -5.49 0.03
CA ALA A 156 2.02 -6.77 0.51
C ALA A 156 0.69 -7.14 -0.17
N LYS A 157 0.20 -8.35 0.07
CA LYS A 157 -1.15 -8.73 -0.37
C LYS A 157 -2.20 -7.85 0.31
N ASP A 158 -3.29 -7.56 -0.39
CA ASP A 158 -4.45 -6.90 0.19
C ASP A 158 -4.99 -7.71 1.38
N ILE A 159 -5.28 -7.04 2.49
CA ILE A 159 -6.05 -7.57 3.62
C ILE A 159 -7.51 -7.22 3.34
N ASP A 160 -8.14 -8.08 2.54
CA ASP A 160 -9.58 -8.06 2.33
C ASP A 160 -10.36 -8.47 3.59
N LEU A 161 -11.68 -8.45 3.52
CA LEU A 161 -12.53 -8.76 4.66
C LEU A 161 -12.32 -10.18 5.21
N SER A 162 -12.05 -11.15 4.33
CA SER A 162 -11.82 -12.55 4.72
C SER A 162 -10.49 -12.71 5.46
N VAL A 163 -9.42 -12.10 4.92
CA VAL A 163 -8.11 -12.08 5.57
C VAL A 163 -8.18 -11.34 6.90
N PHE A 164 -8.83 -10.18 6.95
CA PHE A 164 -9.01 -9.42 8.18
C PHE A 164 -9.70 -10.26 9.25
N GLN A 165 -10.81 -10.91 8.89
CA GLN A 165 -11.57 -11.74 9.81
C GLN A 165 -10.75 -12.92 10.33
N SER A 166 -9.98 -13.58 9.47
CA SER A 166 -9.09 -14.68 9.86
C SER A 166 -8.06 -14.24 10.91
N LEU A 167 -7.42 -13.08 10.69
CA LEU A 167 -6.45 -12.49 11.63
C LEU A 167 -7.13 -12.03 12.93
N ALA A 168 -8.26 -11.34 12.84
CA ALA A 168 -8.98 -10.84 14.02
C ALA A 168 -9.53 -11.97 14.90
N ARG A 169 -9.95 -13.10 14.30
CA ARG A 169 -10.40 -14.30 15.03
C ARG A 169 -9.30 -14.91 15.88
N VAL A 170 -8.09 -15.05 15.34
CA VAL A 170 -6.99 -15.65 16.12
C VAL A 170 -6.54 -14.73 17.27
N VAL A 171 -6.61 -13.41 17.06
CA VAL A 171 -6.38 -12.42 18.14
C VAL A 171 -7.47 -12.52 19.20
N ALA A 172 -8.75 -12.49 18.82
CA ALA A 172 -9.88 -12.55 19.75
C ALA A 172 -9.91 -13.87 20.53
N ALA A 173 -9.67 -15.00 19.86
CA ALA A 173 -9.58 -16.31 20.51
C ALA A 173 -8.46 -16.34 21.56
N CYS A 174 -7.31 -15.76 21.23
CA CYS A 174 -6.18 -15.71 22.14
C CYS A 174 -6.43 -14.77 23.34
N GLN A 175 -7.07 -13.62 23.13
CA GLN A 175 -7.53 -12.72 24.20
C GLN A 175 -8.53 -13.40 25.14
N ALA A 176 -9.35 -14.32 24.62
CA ALA A 176 -10.28 -15.13 25.41
C ALA A 176 -9.62 -16.34 26.11
N GLY A 177 -8.30 -16.47 26.08
CA GLY A 177 -7.55 -17.58 26.68
C GLY A 177 -7.39 -18.82 25.80
N ASN A 178 -7.99 -18.85 24.60
CA ASN A 178 -7.98 -19.98 23.67
C ASN A 178 -6.93 -19.82 22.55
N CYS A 179 -5.68 -19.49 22.92
CA CYS A 179 -4.58 -19.27 21.97
C CYS A 179 -4.11 -20.58 21.30
N ASN A 180 -4.69 -20.96 20.15
CA ASN A 180 -4.25 -22.12 19.38
C ASN A 180 -3.09 -21.78 18.42
N ALA A 181 -1.92 -22.40 18.64
CA ALA A 181 -0.72 -22.13 17.84
C ALA A 181 -0.86 -22.48 16.36
N ASN A 182 -1.54 -23.59 16.04
CA ASN A 182 -1.73 -24.04 14.66
C ASN A 182 -2.67 -23.09 13.90
N SER A 183 -3.75 -22.65 14.52
CA SER A 183 -4.67 -21.68 13.92
C SER A 183 -4.02 -20.31 13.71
N ILE A 184 -3.22 -19.85 14.68
CA ILE A 184 -2.44 -18.61 14.55
C ILE A 184 -1.44 -18.72 13.40
N GLY A 185 -0.63 -19.79 13.38
CA GLY A 185 0.34 -20.05 12.32
C GLY A 185 -0.32 -20.10 10.95
N ALA A 186 -1.42 -20.83 10.80
CA ALA A 186 -2.15 -20.91 9.54
C ALA A 186 -2.69 -19.54 9.09
N ALA A 187 -3.37 -18.80 9.96
CA ALA A 187 -3.95 -17.50 9.62
C ALA A 187 -2.88 -16.48 9.18
N VAL A 188 -1.78 -16.39 9.93
CA VAL A 188 -0.67 -15.47 9.64
C VAL A 188 0.09 -15.92 8.40
N ASN A 189 0.44 -17.20 8.26
CA ASN A 189 1.23 -17.69 7.13
C ASN A 189 0.46 -17.63 5.80
N ASN A 190 -0.86 -17.84 5.82
CA ASN A 190 -1.71 -17.68 4.64
C ASN A 190 -1.71 -16.24 4.09
N TYR A 191 -1.44 -15.26 4.96
CA TYR A 191 -1.26 -13.87 4.55
C TYR A 191 0.20 -13.55 4.19
N LEU A 192 1.15 -13.93 5.05
CA LEU A 192 2.56 -13.57 4.88
C LEU A 192 3.19 -14.23 3.65
N THR A 193 2.92 -15.51 3.40
CA THR A 193 3.52 -16.25 2.27
C THR A 193 3.30 -15.54 0.92
N PRO A 194 2.05 -15.24 0.50
CA PRO A 194 1.84 -14.51 -0.74
C PRO A 194 2.27 -13.04 -0.64
N SER A 195 2.26 -12.42 0.54
CA SER A 195 2.77 -11.06 0.72
C SER A 195 4.27 -10.98 0.44
N PHE A 196 5.07 -11.92 0.97
CA PHE A 196 6.50 -11.97 0.70
C PHE A 196 6.83 -12.24 -0.76
N GLN A 197 6.01 -13.01 -1.48
CA GLN A 197 6.18 -13.20 -2.93
C GLN A 197 6.08 -11.87 -3.69
N LEU A 198 5.19 -10.96 -3.26
CA LEU A 198 5.03 -9.64 -3.87
C LEU A 198 6.09 -8.64 -3.40
N MET A 199 6.47 -8.70 -2.13
CA MET A 199 7.39 -7.74 -1.51
C MET A 199 8.87 -8.05 -1.75
N GLU A 200 9.22 -9.30 -2.01
CA GLU A 200 10.63 -9.71 -2.15
C GLU A 200 11.35 -9.01 -3.30
N PRO A 201 10.82 -8.95 -4.55
CA PRO A 201 11.58 -8.35 -5.64
C PRO A 201 11.96 -6.87 -5.42
N PRO A 202 11.05 -6.00 -4.94
CA PRO A 202 11.40 -4.61 -4.62
C PRO A 202 12.40 -4.47 -3.45
N ILE A 203 12.31 -5.31 -2.41
CA ILE A 203 13.28 -5.27 -1.31
C ILE A 203 14.66 -5.75 -1.80
N LYS A 204 14.66 -6.84 -2.59
CA LYS A 204 15.87 -7.44 -3.15
C LYS A 204 16.59 -6.47 -4.08
N SER A 205 15.87 -5.68 -4.87
CA SER A 205 16.51 -4.71 -5.78
C SER A 205 17.32 -3.66 -5.03
N VAL A 206 16.85 -3.18 -3.87
CA VAL A 206 17.60 -2.25 -3.01
C VAL A 206 18.85 -2.93 -2.44
N LEU A 207 18.70 -4.14 -1.89
CA LEU A 207 19.83 -4.87 -1.30
C LEU A 207 20.88 -5.31 -2.33
N VAL A 208 20.50 -5.52 -3.59
CA VAL A 208 21.44 -5.75 -4.70
C VAL A 208 22.26 -4.50 -5.00
N GLN A 209 21.67 -3.30 -4.87
CA GLN A 209 22.44 -2.06 -5.03
C GLN A 209 23.42 -1.85 -3.88
N TRP A 210 23.05 -2.24 -2.65
CA TRP A 210 23.98 -2.20 -1.50
C TRP A 210 25.15 -3.15 -1.69
N ASP A 211 24.86 -4.40 -2.09
CA ASP A 211 25.85 -5.41 -2.45
C ASP A 211 26.85 -4.86 -3.48
N GLY A 212 26.34 -4.27 -4.56
CA GLY A 212 27.19 -3.65 -5.58
C GLY A 212 28.04 -2.49 -5.07
N ALA A 213 27.47 -1.60 -4.25
CA ALA A 213 28.21 -0.48 -3.67
C ALA A 213 29.30 -0.95 -2.70
N LEU A 214 28.99 -1.90 -1.83
CA LEU A 214 29.94 -2.48 -0.88
C LEU A 214 31.11 -3.17 -1.60
N THR A 215 30.84 -3.94 -2.67
CA THR A 215 31.87 -4.56 -3.49
C THR A 215 32.79 -3.51 -4.14
N ARG A 216 32.22 -2.47 -4.76
CA ARG A 216 33.04 -1.41 -5.38
C ARG A 216 33.87 -0.64 -4.36
N ILE A 217 33.30 -0.33 -3.19
CA ILE A 217 34.06 0.30 -2.10
C ILE A 217 35.21 -0.62 -1.65
N GLN A 218 34.96 -1.92 -1.49
CA GLN A 218 35.98 -2.89 -1.10
C GLN A 218 37.11 -2.98 -2.13
N GLU A 219 36.78 -3.02 -3.42
CA GLU A 219 37.76 -2.99 -4.51
C GLU A 219 38.61 -1.71 -4.44
N ARG A 220 38.01 -0.54 -4.25
CA ARG A 220 38.75 0.73 -4.18
C ARG A 220 39.64 0.85 -2.97
N VAL A 221 39.20 0.36 -1.80
CA VAL A 221 40.06 0.30 -0.61
C VAL A 221 41.28 -0.58 -0.86
N LYS A 222 41.10 -1.71 -1.55
CA LYS A 222 42.21 -2.59 -1.94
C LYS A 222 43.17 -1.88 -2.90
N ASP A 223 42.67 -1.25 -3.96
CA ASP A 223 43.49 -0.54 -4.96
C ASP A 223 44.33 0.58 -4.30
N ILE A 224 43.72 1.36 -3.40
CA ILE A 224 44.41 2.42 -2.66
C ILE A 224 45.49 1.85 -1.74
N ASN A 225 45.19 0.76 -1.03
CA ASN A 225 46.17 0.11 -0.16
C ASN A 225 47.35 -0.47 -0.95
N GLU A 226 47.10 -1.08 -2.11
CA GLU A 226 48.16 -1.59 -2.99
C GLU A 226 49.04 -0.44 -3.53
N ALA A 227 48.43 0.65 -4.00
CA ALA A 227 49.17 1.84 -4.43
C ALA A 227 50.00 2.43 -3.27
N ALA A 228 49.40 2.56 -2.08
CA ALA A 228 50.10 3.05 -0.89
C ALA A 228 51.29 2.16 -0.49
N ASN A 229 51.16 0.83 -0.65
CA ASN A 229 52.25 -0.12 -0.41
C ASN A 229 53.40 0.11 -1.39
N SER A 230 53.12 0.21 -2.68
CA SER A 230 54.13 0.51 -3.69
C SER A 230 54.85 1.82 -3.43
N LEU A 231 54.13 2.89 -3.04
CA LEU A 231 54.74 4.18 -2.71
C LEU A 231 55.75 4.07 -1.56
N ALA A 232 55.43 3.33 -0.49
CA ALA A 232 56.39 3.16 0.61
C ALA A 232 57.56 2.23 0.24
N SER A 233 57.30 1.14 -0.47
CA SER A 233 58.37 0.23 -0.90
C SER A 233 59.35 0.90 -1.86
N ASN A 234 58.87 1.84 -2.68
CA ASN A 234 59.68 2.58 -3.62
C ASN A 234 60.44 3.75 -2.96
N TYR A 235 59.97 4.25 -1.81
CA TYR A 235 60.52 5.46 -1.18
C TYR A 235 62.02 5.35 -0.90
N ASP A 236 62.47 4.29 -0.23
CA ASP A 236 63.89 4.14 0.12
C ASP A 236 64.78 4.02 -1.12
N ILE A 237 64.32 3.28 -2.14
CA ILE A 237 65.04 3.12 -3.41
C ILE A 237 65.16 4.46 -4.12
N MET A 238 64.06 5.19 -4.22
CA MET A 238 64.04 6.51 -4.84
C MET A 238 64.93 7.49 -4.10
N ARG A 239 64.91 7.49 -2.76
CA ARG A 239 65.69 8.40 -1.95
C ARG A 239 67.19 8.18 -2.19
N VAL A 240 67.62 6.92 -2.18
CA VAL A 240 69.02 6.55 -2.46
C VAL A 240 69.44 6.91 -3.89
N GLU A 241 68.64 6.58 -4.91
CA GLU A 241 68.97 6.87 -6.31
C GLU A 241 68.94 8.38 -6.62
N PHE A 242 68.01 9.12 -6.01
CA PHE A 242 67.93 10.57 -6.13
C PHE A 242 69.12 11.26 -5.46
N ASP A 243 69.45 10.89 -4.22
CA ASP A 243 70.58 11.48 -3.50
C ASP A 243 71.92 11.18 -4.21
N SER A 244 72.06 9.98 -4.80
CA SER A 244 73.22 9.64 -5.63
C SER A 244 73.32 10.50 -6.89
N SER A 245 72.20 10.73 -7.59
CA SER A 245 72.17 11.58 -8.79
C SER A 245 72.44 13.04 -8.43
N LYS A 246 71.87 13.53 -7.32
CA LYS A 246 72.13 14.86 -6.76
C LYS A 246 73.61 15.04 -6.41
N GLN A 247 74.24 14.02 -5.82
CA GLN A 247 75.68 14.03 -5.52
C GLN A 247 76.51 14.13 -6.81
N ARG A 248 76.22 13.32 -7.83
CA ARG A 248 76.92 13.39 -9.13
C ARG A 248 76.78 14.76 -9.79
N ILE A 249 75.56 15.32 -9.80
CA ILE A 249 75.30 16.63 -10.39
C ILE A 249 76.01 17.77 -9.63
N CYS A 250 75.92 17.78 -8.29
CA CYS A 250 76.40 18.91 -7.48
C CYS A 250 77.88 18.81 -7.13
N GLU A 251 78.40 17.63 -6.77
CA GLU A 251 79.77 17.46 -6.26
C GLU A 251 80.74 17.08 -7.37
N GLU A 252 80.39 16.10 -8.21
CA GLU A 252 81.29 15.59 -9.25
C GLU A 252 81.30 16.50 -10.48
N LEU A 253 80.12 16.90 -10.97
CA LEU A 253 79.97 17.78 -12.14
C LEU A 253 79.99 19.28 -11.78
N GLN A 254 79.87 19.64 -10.50
CA GLN A 254 79.87 21.02 -10.01
C GLN A 254 78.82 21.92 -10.70
N ARG A 255 77.60 21.39 -10.94
CA ARG A 255 76.54 22.08 -11.70
C ARG A 255 75.43 22.70 -10.85
N CYS A 256 75.59 22.76 -9.53
CA CYS A 256 74.55 23.28 -8.61
C CYS A 256 74.73 24.76 -8.22
N ASP A 257 75.68 25.48 -8.81
CA ASP A 257 75.90 26.92 -8.54
C ASP A 257 74.86 27.84 -9.22
N GLY A 258 74.14 27.31 -10.21
CA GLY A 258 73.07 28.00 -10.93
C GLY A 258 71.71 27.98 -10.21
N GLN A 259 70.68 28.60 -10.80
CA GLN A 259 69.30 28.60 -10.29
C GLN A 259 68.43 27.47 -10.85
N GLY A 260 68.70 26.98 -12.06
CA GLY A 260 67.87 25.96 -12.73
C GLY A 260 68.02 24.58 -12.12
N VAL A 261 69.25 24.11 -11.94
CA VAL A 261 69.55 22.77 -11.40
C VAL A 261 69.01 22.60 -9.97
N PRO A 262 69.33 23.48 -8.99
CA PRO A 262 68.77 23.35 -7.64
C PRO A 262 67.25 23.40 -7.63
N ARG A 263 66.63 24.28 -8.43
CA ARG A 263 65.18 24.38 -8.52
C ARG A 263 64.52 23.10 -9.05
N PHE A 264 65.15 22.42 -10.01
CA PHE A 264 64.68 21.12 -10.48
C PHE A 264 64.81 20.06 -9.38
N LEU A 265 65.96 19.96 -8.74
CA LEU A 265 66.22 18.99 -7.67
C LEU A 265 65.28 19.21 -6.48
N ASP A 266 65.03 20.46 -6.09
CA ASP A 266 64.08 20.81 -5.01
C ASP A 266 62.65 20.37 -5.37
N ARG A 267 62.22 20.57 -6.63
CA ARG A 267 60.93 20.06 -7.11
C ARG A 267 60.82 18.54 -7.08
N VAL A 268 61.90 17.84 -7.41
CA VAL A 268 61.96 16.37 -7.33
C VAL A 268 61.83 15.93 -5.88
N ASP A 269 62.57 16.58 -4.96
CA ASP A 269 62.51 16.31 -3.52
C ASP A 269 61.09 16.53 -2.96
N GLU A 270 60.45 17.65 -3.31
CA GLU A 270 59.06 17.95 -2.95
C GLU A 270 58.08 16.87 -3.41
N VAL A 271 58.25 16.35 -4.64
CA VAL A 271 57.41 15.27 -5.19
C VAL A 271 57.62 13.96 -4.43
N ILE A 272 58.86 13.59 -4.11
CA ILE A 272 59.18 12.39 -3.33
C ILE A 272 58.56 12.49 -1.93
N GLU A 273 58.70 13.63 -1.26
CA GLU A 273 58.12 13.85 0.06
C GLU A 273 56.58 13.91 0.02
N ALA A 274 55.98 14.50 -1.01
CA ALA A 274 54.53 14.50 -1.18
C ALA A 274 53.99 13.07 -1.32
N ALA A 275 54.65 12.21 -2.10
CA ALA A 275 54.29 10.80 -2.22
C ALA A 275 54.45 10.05 -0.89
N ASN A 276 55.52 10.34 -0.14
CA ASN A 276 55.78 9.76 1.19
C ASN A 276 54.67 10.11 2.21
N ARG A 277 54.02 11.27 2.08
CA ARG A 277 52.91 11.64 2.99
C ARG A 277 51.62 10.84 2.75
N LEU A 278 51.49 10.12 1.63
CA LEU A 278 50.25 9.41 1.27
C LEU A 278 50.19 7.98 1.78
N TRP A 279 51.33 7.31 1.98
CA TRP A 279 51.32 5.90 2.41
C TRP A 279 50.75 5.64 3.82
N PRO A 280 50.81 6.58 4.81
CA PRO A 280 50.24 6.37 6.15
C PRO A 280 48.72 6.12 6.16
N VAL A 281 48.03 6.38 5.04
CA VAL A 281 46.58 6.14 4.89
C VAL A 281 46.14 4.71 5.22
N ARG A 282 47.07 3.74 5.12
CA ARG A 282 46.79 2.32 5.37
C ARG A 282 46.24 2.06 6.77
N GLY A 283 46.85 2.68 7.78
CA GLY A 283 46.40 2.51 9.18
C GLY A 283 44.93 2.88 9.37
N PRO A 284 44.52 4.10 8.99
CA PRO A 284 43.11 4.50 8.99
C PRO A 284 42.20 3.65 8.08
N LEU A 285 42.67 3.21 6.90
CA LEU A 285 41.87 2.41 5.95
C LEU A 285 41.63 0.96 6.38
N ASP A 286 42.54 0.35 7.12
CA ASP A 286 42.45 -1.07 7.49
C ASP A 286 41.24 -1.36 8.39
N VAL A 287 40.88 -0.42 9.27
CA VAL A 287 39.73 -0.58 10.18
C VAL A 287 38.40 -0.77 9.42
N PRO A 288 37.97 0.16 8.54
CA PRO A 288 36.77 -0.02 7.72
C PRO A 288 36.91 -1.16 6.70
N SER A 289 38.11 -1.39 6.15
CA SER A 289 38.39 -2.50 5.23
C SER A 289 38.04 -3.87 5.83
N ASN A 290 38.44 -4.09 7.09
CA ASN A 290 38.18 -5.33 7.81
C ASN A 290 36.69 -5.59 8.09
N GLN A 291 35.85 -4.55 8.11
CA GLN A 291 34.40 -4.69 8.30
C GLN A 291 33.62 -4.86 7.00
N LEU A 292 34.14 -4.38 5.85
CA LEU A 292 33.46 -4.43 4.56
C LEU A 292 33.06 -5.86 4.16
N GLY A 293 33.97 -6.83 4.27
CA GLY A 293 33.69 -8.22 3.93
C GLY A 293 32.56 -8.83 4.79
N LYS A 294 32.51 -8.47 6.08
CA LYS A 294 31.43 -8.88 6.98
C LYS A 294 30.10 -8.25 6.58
N ARG A 295 30.06 -6.95 6.29
CA ARG A 295 28.83 -6.25 5.88
C ARG A 295 28.30 -6.72 4.53
N LEU A 296 29.19 -7.04 3.60
CA LEU A 296 28.84 -7.66 2.33
C LEU A 296 28.17 -9.02 2.57
N ALA A 297 28.79 -9.88 3.39
CA ALA A 297 28.22 -11.18 3.75
C ALA A 297 26.84 -11.07 4.44
N GLU A 298 26.69 -10.13 5.38
CA GLU A 298 25.41 -9.86 6.05
C GLU A 298 24.34 -9.36 5.07
N THR A 299 24.72 -8.51 4.11
CA THR A 299 23.82 -8.04 3.03
C THR A 299 23.38 -9.21 2.15
N ILE A 300 24.31 -10.07 1.73
CA ILE A 300 24.03 -11.29 0.96
C ILE A 300 23.08 -12.21 1.74
N GLN A 301 23.33 -12.42 3.04
CA GLN A 301 22.49 -13.26 3.87
C GLN A 301 21.09 -12.66 4.06
N LEU A 302 21.00 -11.35 4.27
CA LEU A 302 19.72 -10.66 4.41
C LEU A 302 18.85 -10.82 3.15
N ARG A 303 19.45 -10.81 1.96
CA ARG A 303 18.75 -11.10 0.69
C ARG A 303 18.17 -12.51 0.64
N LYS A 304 18.91 -13.51 1.13
CA LYS A 304 18.42 -14.90 1.21
C LYS A 304 17.28 -15.05 2.22
N ASP A 305 17.32 -14.25 3.29
CA ASP A 305 16.38 -14.30 4.39
C ASP A 305 15.14 -13.39 4.22
N ILE A 306 14.94 -12.72 3.08
CA ILE A 306 13.81 -11.76 2.90
C ILE A 306 12.47 -12.43 3.23
N LYS A 307 12.28 -13.69 2.82
CA LYS A 307 11.06 -14.47 3.04
C LYS A 307 10.97 -15.09 4.44
N LYS A 308 11.97 -14.92 5.30
CA LYS A 308 11.99 -15.50 6.65
C LYS A 308 11.07 -14.69 7.55
N TYR A 309 10.10 -15.36 8.14
CA TYR A 309 9.19 -14.81 9.15
C TYR A 309 9.28 -15.63 10.45
N PRO A 310 8.74 -15.12 11.57
CA PRO A 310 8.87 -15.77 12.86
C PRO A 310 8.26 -17.17 12.86
N GLU A 311 8.88 -18.08 13.60
CA GLU A 311 8.31 -19.41 13.84
C GLU A 311 6.98 -19.31 14.60
N ALA A 312 6.18 -20.37 14.55
CA ALA A 312 4.85 -20.40 15.16
C ALA A 312 4.86 -19.99 16.65
N ALA A 313 5.86 -20.43 17.42
CA ALA A 313 6.01 -20.03 18.83
C ALA A 313 6.22 -18.51 19.01
N GLY A 314 7.01 -17.89 18.14
CA GLY A 314 7.24 -16.45 18.11
C GLY A 314 5.98 -15.66 17.76
N LEU A 315 5.22 -16.13 16.76
CA LEU A 315 3.93 -15.55 16.39
C LEU A 315 2.93 -15.59 17.55
N VAL A 316 2.80 -16.75 18.20
CA VAL A 316 1.93 -16.93 19.37
C VAL A 316 2.32 -16.01 20.51
N SER A 317 3.62 -15.91 20.81
CA SER A 317 4.15 -15.04 21.86
C SER A 317 3.77 -13.57 21.62
N MET A 318 3.91 -13.09 20.39
CA MET A 318 3.54 -11.71 20.03
C MET A 318 2.05 -11.44 20.21
N ILE A 319 1.17 -12.36 19.83
CA ILE A 319 -0.28 -12.19 20.02
C ILE A 319 -0.64 -12.26 21.51
N LYS A 320 -0.07 -13.20 22.28
CA LYS A 320 -0.27 -13.31 23.73
C LYS A 320 0.16 -12.05 24.48
N GLN A 321 1.30 -11.49 24.09
CA GLN A 321 1.82 -10.23 24.64
C GLN A 321 1.06 -8.98 24.15
N SER A 322 -0.06 -9.17 23.42
CA SER A 322 -0.87 -8.10 22.87
C SER A 322 -0.07 -7.13 21.98
N LYS A 323 0.94 -7.62 21.26
CA LYS A 323 1.74 -6.80 20.33
C LYS A 323 1.04 -6.59 18.99
N PHE A 324 0.16 -7.52 18.60
CA PHE A 324 -0.63 -7.45 17.36
C PHE A 324 -2.06 -6.99 17.68
N LYS A 325 -2.30 -5.68 17.63
CA LYS A 325 -3.60 -5.06 17.98
C LYS A 325 -4.30 -4.45 16.77
N LYS A 326 -3.56 -4.08 15.73
CA LYS A 326 -4.09 -3.46 14.51
C LYS A 326 -3.34 -3.95 13.28
N ILE A 327 -3.93 -3.72 12.10
CA ILE A 327 -3.34 -4.16 10.82
C ILE A 327 -1.92 -3.63 10.60
N SER A 328 -1.59 -2.41 11.04
CA SER A 328 -0.22 -1.89 10.92
C SER A 328 0.80 -2.72 11.71
N ASP A 329 0.38 -3.51 12.68
CA ASP A 329 1.27 -4.35 13.47
C ASP A 329 1.67 -5.63 12.71
N ILE A 330 1.12 -5.87 11.52
CA ILE A 330 1.48 -7.02 10.68
C ILE A 330 2.98 -7.04 10.32
N PHE A 331 3.60 -5.86 10.27
CA PHE A 331 5.03 -5.69 10.03
C PHE A 331 5.90 -6.25 11.17
N LEU A 332 5.36 -6.44 12.39
CA LEU A 332 6.07 -7.13 13.48
C LEU A 332 6.37 -8.60 13.12
N PHE A 333 5.58 -9.19 12.23
CA PHE A 333 5.83 -10.54 11.71
C PHE A 333 6.73 -10.56 10.48
N MET A 334 7.32 -9.42 10.10
CA MET A 334 8.23 -9.28 8.97
C MET A 334 9.62 -8.84 9.47
N PRO A 335 10.49 -9.77 9.91
CA PRO A 335 11.81 -9.46 10.47
C PRO A 335 12.66 -8.53 9.60
N ILE A 336 12.47 -8.56 8.28
CA ILE A 336 13.14 -7.68 7.32
C ILE A 336 12.91 -6.19 7.63
N VAL A 337 11.77 -5.83 8.21
CA VAL A 337 11.42 -4.45 8.62
C VAL A 337 12.36 -3.89 9.67
N GLN A 338 12.92 -4.76 10.52
CA GLN A 338 13.90 -4.37 11.56
C GLN A 338 15.33 -4.60 11.07
N ARG A 339 15.60 -5.73 10.42
CA ARG A 339 16.95 -6.12 10.00
C ARG A 339 17.55 -5.19 8.95
N VAL A 340 16.76 -4.66 8.01
CA VAL A 340 17.28 -3.74 6.97
C VAL A 340 17.75 -2.41 7.58
N PRO A 341 16.96 -1.69 8.41
CA PRO A 341 17.45 -0.49 9.07
C PRO A 341 18.61 -0.73 10.03
N GLU A 342 18.62 -1.86 10.76
CA GLU A 342 19.72 -2.25 11.64
C GLU A 342 21.03 -2.41 10.85
N LEU A 343 20.98 -3.13 9.74
CA LEU A 343 22.14 -3.33 8.86
C LEU A 343 22.59 -2.01 8.22
N ALA A 344 21.66 -1.15 7.78
CA ALA A 344 22.01 0.18 7.28
C ALA A 344 22.78 0.99 8.33
N LYS A 345 22.32 0.98 9.59
CA LYS A 345 23.01 1.66 10.69
C LYS A 345 24.43 1.11 10.90
N GLN A 346 24.58 -0.20 10.87
CA GLN A 346 25.89 -0.85 11.02
C GLN A 346 26.84 -0.53 9.86
N ILE A 347 26.36 -0.62 8.61
CA ILE A 347 27.12 -0.22 7.42
C ILE A 347 27.54 1.24 7.52
N LYS A 348 26.62 2.14 7.88
CA LYS A 348 26.94 3.56 8.03
C LYS A 348 28.04 3.76 9.06
N ASN A 349 27.92 3.16 10.24
CA ASN A 349 28.91 3.31 11.30
C ASN A 349 30.30 2.84 10.87
N ASP A 350 30.37 1.72 10.15
CA ASP A 350 31.64 1.14 9.74
C ASP A 350 32.28 1.87 8.55
N LEU A 351 31.47 2.49 7.68
CA LEU A 351 31.96 3.18 6.48
C LEU A 351 32.08 4.70 6.61
N SER A 352 31.45 5.32 7.62
CA SER A 352 31.60 6.76 7.87
C SER A 352 33.07 7.20 8.02
N PRO A 353 33.97 6.45 8.68
CA PRO A 353 35.39 6.80 8.76
C PRO A 353 36.07 6.95 7.39
N LEU A 354 35.61 6.24 6.35
CA LEU A 354 36.15 6.40 5.00
C LEU A 354 35.93 7.80 4.45
N GLN A 355 34.84 8.47 4.84
CA GLN A 355 34.58 9.85 4.40
C GLN A 355 35.61 10.82 4.97
N ASP A 356 36.09 10.60 6.19
CA ASP A 356 37.11 11.44 6.81
C ASP A 356 38.49 11.18 6.21
N ILE A 357 38.80 9.91 5.87
CA ILE A 357 40.00 9.54 5.13
C ILE A 357 40.02 10.21 3.76
N ILE A 358 38.90 10.17 3.03
CA ILE A 358 38.75 10.89 1.75
C ILE A 358 39.04 12.38 1.92
N LYS A 359 38.43 13.04 2.91
CA LYS A 359 38.68 14.48 3.15
C LYS A 359 40.14 14.78 3.43
N GLN A 360 40.83 13.89 4.15
CA GLN A 360 42.22 14.09 4.53
C GLN A 360 43.20 13.88 3.37
N TYR A 361 43.01 12.86 2.53
CA TYR A 361 44.03 12.42 1.57
C TYR A 361 43.72 12.76 0.11
N LYS A 362 42.46 13.00 -0.27
CA LYS A 362 42.06 13.18 -1.68
C LYS A 362 42.76 14.36 -2.35
N GLN A 363 42.78 15.53 -1.70
CA GLN A 363 43.39 16.73 -2.26
C GLN A 363 44.91 16.54 -2.44
N SER A 364 45.60 16.13 -1.37
CA SER A 364 47.05 15.91 -1.40
C SER A 364 47.46 14.85 -2.42
N SER A 365 46.63 13.81 -2.64
CA SER A 365 46.93 12.81 -3.68
C SER A 365 46.79 13.36 -5.09
N GLY A 366 45.81 14.25 -5.32
CA GLY A 366 45.63 14.92 -6.61
C GLY A 366 46.78 15.87 -6.91
N GLU A 367 47.17 16.69 -5.93
CA GLU A 367 48.32 17.61 -6.04
C GLU A 367 49.63 16.85 -6.28
N ALA A 368 49.88 15.77 -5.53
CA ALA A 368 51.07 14.94 -5.73
C ALA A 368 51.11 14.34 -7.15
N GLN A 369 49.98 13.80 -7.63
CA GLN A 369 49.88 13.26 -8.98
C GLN A 369 50.15 14.32 -10.06
N GLU A 370 49.56 15.51 -9.94
CA GLU A 370 49.74 16.60 -10.90
C GLU A 370 51.18 17.12 -10.91
N ASN A 371 51.79 17.27 -9.73
CA ASN A 371 53.18 17.67 -9.59
C ASN A 371 54.13 16.63 -10.21
N THR A 372 53.89 15.33 -9.99
CA THR A 372 54.66 14.25 -10.62
C THR A 372 54.49 14.25 -12.15
N TRP A 373 53.26 14.46 -12.65
CA TRP A 373 52.99 14.46 -14.09
C TRP A 373 53.63 15.65 -14.83
N SER A 374 53.63 16.82 -14.18
CA SER A 374 54.21 18.05 -14.73
C SER A 374 55.73 18.16 -14.53
N LEU A 375 56.31 17.28 -13.71
CA LEU A 375 57.75 17.23 -13.49
C LEU A 375 58.46 16.82 -14.77
N SER A 376 59.22 17.77 -15.30
CA SER A 376 60.29 17.50 -16.24
C SER A 376 61.33 18.59 -16.12
N TRP A 377 62.60 18.22 -16.20
CA TRP A 377 63.69 19.20 -16.28
C TRP A 377 63.52 20.11 -17.52
N SER A 378 62.92 19.61 -18.60
CA SER A 378 62.59 20.39 -19.80
C SER A 378 61.56 21.51 -19.58
N ASN A 379 60.76 21.41 -18.51
CA ASN A 379 59.77 22.42 -18.13
C ASN A 379 60.35 23.51 -17.20
N ILE A 380 61.64 23.43 -16.86
CA ILE A 380 62.33 24.48 -16.10
C ILE A 380 62.77 25.57 -17.07
N ILE A 381 62.62 26.82 -16.64
CA ILE A 381 63.20 27.95 -17.36
C ILE A 381 64.68 28.01 -16.98
N TRP A 382 65.54 27.59 -17.90
CA TRP A 382 66.98 27.58 -17.74
C TRP A 382 67.57 28.94 -18.13
N PRO A 383 68.48 29.53 -17.34
CA PRO A 383 69.34 30.61 -17.78
C PRO A 383 70.21 30.16 -18.97
N ASP A 384 70.48 31.05 -19.93
CA ASP A 384 71.13 30.76 -21.23
C ASP A 384 72.53 30.11 -21.15
N THR A 385 73.13 30.00 -19.96
CA THR A 385 74.49 29.51 -19.71
C THR A 385 74.56 28.29 -18.77
N GLU A 386 73.44 27.77 -18.28
CA GLU A 386 73.46 26.66 -17.30
C GLU A 386 73.48 25.26 -17.94
N LEU A 387 72.91 25.13 -19.13
CA LEU A 387 72.90 23.88 -19.90
C LEU A 387 73.99 23.83 -20.98
N THR A 388 74.78 24.89 -21.10
CA THR A 388 75.78 25.11 -22.14
C THR A 388 77.06 25.62 -21.50
N SER A 389 78.13 24.85 -21.61
CA SER A 389 79.45 25.19 -21.10
C SER A 389 80.54 25.03 -22.16
N ASP A 390 81.78 25.35 -21.79
CA ASP A 390 82.95 25.15 -22.65
C ASP A 390 83.29 23.66 -22.86
N SER A 391 82.63 22.73 -22.17
CA SER A 391 82.80 21.27 -22.32
C SER A 391 81.49 20.59 -22.74
N PRO A 392 81.33 20.24 -24.03
CA PRO A 392 80.19 19.48 -24.52
C PRO A 392 79.98 18.13 -23.82
N GLU A 393 81.06 17.47 -23.40
CA GLU A 393 81.00 16.21 -22.66
C GLU A 393 80.36 16.39 -21.28
N ALA A 394 80.68 17.49 -20.57
CA ALA A 394 80.12 17.80 -19.27
C ALA A 394 78.63 18.20 -19.36
N ASP A 395 78.23 18.88 -20.44
CA ASP A 395 76.83 19.22 -20.70
C ASP A 395 76.01 17.96 -21.00
N ALA A 396 76.55 17.05 -21.82
CA ALA A 396 75.93 15.76 -22.10
C ALA A 396 75.77 14.90 -20.83
N ALA A 397 76.77 14.92 -19.94
CA ALA A 397 76.71 14.23 -18.64
C ALA A 397 75.63 14.81 -17.71
N LEU A 398 75.50 16.15 -17.64
CA LEU A 398 74.43 16.79 -16.87
C LEU A 398 73.05 16.41 -17.40
N ILE A 399 72.84 16.48 -18.72
CA ILE A 399 71.57 16.11 -19.35
C ILE A 399 71.24 14.63 -19.09
N ALA A 400 72.24 13.74 -19.10
CA ALA A 400 72.04 12.33 -18.79
C ALA A 400 71.54 12.12 -17.35
N GLU A 401 72.12 12.83 -16.36
CA GLU A 401 71.65 12.74 -14.97
C GLU A 401 70.28 13.40 -14.76
N LEU A 402 69.99 14.53 -15.41
CA LEU A 402 68.67 15.16 -15.37
C LEU A 402 67.58 14.23 -15.96
N ASN A 403 67.89 13.54 -17.06
CA ASN A 403 67.02 12.52 -17.63
C ASN A 403 66.84 11.32 -16.68
N ALA A 404 67.91 10.86 -16.02
CA ALA A 404 67.85 9.77 -15.07
C ALA A 404 66.94 10.10 -13.87
N VAL A 405 66.99 11.34 -13.36
CA VAL A 405 66.10 11.81 -12.29
C VAL A 405 64.65 11.90 -12.75
N ASP A 406 64.38 12.42 -13.96
CA ASP A 406 63.04 12.43 -14.55
C ASP A 406 62.48 11.00 -14.71
N GLU A 407 63.30 10.06 -15.20
CA GLU A 407 62.93 8.65 -15.35
C GLU A 407 62.68 7.96 -14.01
N LEU A 408 63.48 8.26 -12.98
CA LEU A 408 63.31 7.74 -11.63
C LEU A 408 61.91 8.06 -11.09
N VAL A 409 61.51 9.34 -11.13
CA VAL A 409 60.20 9.77 -10.66
C VAL A 409 59.08 9.12 -11.47
N ARG A 410 59.22 9.07 -12.80
CA ARG A 410 58.21 8.45 -13.67
C ARG A 410 58.04 6.96 -13.41
N LYS A 411 59.14 6.24 -13.22
CA LYS A 411 59.17 4.79 -13.04
C LYS A 411 58.58 4.38 -11.70
N TYR A 412 58.88 5.12 -10.63
CA TYR A 412 58.55 4.70 -9.27
C TYR A 412 57.32 5.40 -8.66
N LEU A 413 56.87 6.55 -9.18
CA LEU A 413 55.72 7.29 -8.63
C LEU A 413 54.52 7.41 -9.57
N SER A 414 54.71 7.70 -10.86
CA SER A 414 53.60 8.15 -11.74
C SER A 414 52.40 7.21 -11.78
N SER A 415 52.62 5.91 -12.00
CA SER A 415 51.51 4.93 -12.09
C SER A 415 50.80 4.72 -10.74
N HIS A 416 51.57 4.71 -9.65
CA HIS A 416 51.05 4.47 -8.31
C HIS A 416 50.28 5.68 -7.76
N LEU A 417 50.77 6.91 -7.98
CA LEU A 417 50.04 8.13 -7.62
C LEU A 417 48.76 8.30 -8.43
N LEU A 418 48.80 7.98 -9.73
CA LEU A 418 47.60 7.98 -10.57
C LEU A 418 46.56 6.98 -10.03
N ALA A 419 46.96 5.75 -9.72
CA ALA A 419 46.07 4.74 -9.16
C ALA A 419 45.48 5.17 -7.80
N TYR A 420 46.31 5.72 -6.92
CA TYR A 420 45.89 6.21 -5.61
C TYR A 420 44.88 7.36 -5.73
N SER A 421 45.22 8.40 -6.49
CA SER A 421 44.40 9.60 -6.67
C SER A 421 43.05 9.25 -7.32
N ASN A 422 43.05 8.45 -8.39
CA ASN A 422 41.82 7.97 -9.01
C ASN A 422 40.99 7.11 -8.04
N GLY A 423 41.65 6.25 -7.25
CA GLY A 423 41.02 5.47 -6.20
C GLY A 423 40.26 6.35 -5.20
N MET A 424 40.90 7.42 -4.70
CA MET A 424 40.29 8.39 -3.79
C MET A 424 39.10 9.11 -4.41
N VAL A 425 39.22 9.56 -5.66
CA VAL A 425 38.12 10.24 -6.38
C VAL A 425 36.91 9.33 -6.54
N ILE A 426 37.13 8.09 -6.99
CA ILE A 426 36.04 7.13 -7.20
C ILE A 426 35.43 6.70 -5.87
N MET A 427 36.25 6.47 -4.84
CA MET A 427 35.74 6.12 -3.50
C MET A 427 34.88 7.25 -2.90
N ASP A 428 35.25 8.51 -3.08
CA ASP A 428 34.40 9.66 -2.69
C ASP A 428 33.04 9.62 -3.41
N ALA A 429 33.04 9.40 -4.72
CA ALA A 429 31.80 9.30 -5.50
C ALA A 429 30.91 8.13 -5.05
N GLU A 430 31.49 6.96 -4.79
CA GLU A 430 30.75 5.79 -4.29
C GLU A 430 30.13 6.05 -2.91
N LEU A 431 30.89 6.66 -1.98
CA LEU A 431 30.38 6.98 -0.64
C LEU A 431 29.27 8.03 -0.68
N ARG A 432 29.35 9.02 -1.58
CA ARG A 432 28.31 10.02 -1.79
C ARG A 432 27.07 9.45 -2.46
N GLY A 433 27.23 8.57 -3.45
CA GLY A 433 26.12 7.91 -4.14
C GLY A 433 25.44 6.81 -3.32
N PHE A 434 26.11 6.29 -2.30
CA PHE A 434 25.56 5.24 -1.45
C PHE A 434 24.64 5.82 -0.37
N SER A 435 23.33 5.62 -0.56
CA SER A 435 22.27 6.17 0.31
C SER A 435 22.43 5.88 1.81
N VAL A 436 23.02 4.74 2.16
CA VAL A 436 23.24 4.35 3.56
C VAL A 436 24.29 5.25 4.21
N VAL A 437 25.38 5.52 3.51
CA VAL A 437 26.52 6.30 4.02
C VAL A 437 26.20 7.79 3.97
N ASN A 438 25.62 8.28 2.87
CA ASN A 438 25.26 9.69 2.71
C ASN A 438 24.07 10.14 3.60
N GLY A 439 23.44 9.22 4.33
CA GLY A 439 22.37 9.49 5.28
C GLY A 439 20.98 9.67 4.66
N SER A 440 20.83 9.49 3.34
CA SER A 440 19.52 9.53 2.68
C SER A 440 18.71 8.25 2.85
N PHE A 441 19.28 7.15 3.33
CA PHE A 441 18.54 5.92 3.57
C PHE A 441 17.33 6.15 4.49
N ALA A 442 16.17 5.67 4.07
CA ALA A 442 14.96 5.65 4.87
C ALA A 442 14.10 4.43 4.52
N MET A 443 13.50 3.81 5.53
CA MET A 443 12.56 2.72 5.36
C MET A 443 11.38 2.94 6.27
N GLU A 444 10.18 2.89 5.71
CA GLU A 444 8.95 3.13 6.45
C GLU A 444 7.90 2.09 6.11
N THR A 445 7.13 1.70 7.12
CA THR A 445 5.98 0.83 6.98
C THR A 445 4.70 1.63 7.00
N LYS A 446 3.79 1.36 6.05
CA LYS A 446 2.53 2.09 5.92
C LYS A 446 1.41 1.16 5.51
N VAL A 447 0.19 1.63 5.73
CA VAL A 447 -1.03 0.95 5.30
C VAL A 447 -1.88 1.98 4.57
N VAL A 448 -2.20 1.73 3.31
CA VAL A 448 -3.19 2.51 2.58
C VAL A 448 -4.52 1.75 2.58
N THR A 449 -5.63 2.47 2.52
CA THR A 449 -6.96 1.88 2.50
C THR A 449 -7.74 2.35 1.29
N TYR A 450 -8.60 1.49 0.75
CA TYR A 450 -9.52 1.85 -0.32
C TYR A 450 -10.95 1.42 0.03
N ASN A 451 -11.91 2.16 -0.52
CA ASN A 451 -13.32 1.96 -0.30
C ASN A 451 -13.85 0.80 -1.13
N ARG A 452 -14.83 0.11 -0.57
CA ARG A 452 -15.65 -0.88 -1.26
C ARG A 452 -17.12 -0.50 -1.06
N TRP A 453 -17.93 -0.64 -2.09
CA TRP A 453 -19.34 -0.28 -2.02
C TRP A 453 -20.18 -1.10 -2.98
N THR A 454 -21.47 -1.10 -2.75
CA THR A 454 -22.45 -1.55 -3.74
C THR A 454 -23.49 -0.47 -3.91
N THR A 455 -24.05 -0.38 -5.11
CA THR A 455 -25.10 0.59 -5.45
C THR A 455 -26.30 -0.15 -5.97
N ILE A 456 -27.45 0.05 -5.32
CA ILE A 456 -28.73 -0.44 -5.81
C ILE A 456 -29.37 0.66 -6.64
N SER A 457 -29.53 0.39 -7.93
CA SER A 457 -30.28 1.22 -8.88
C SER A 457 -31.13 0.29 -9.73
N ILE A 458 -32.26 -0.13 -9.18
CA ILE A 458 -33.19 -1.06 -9.84
C ILE A 458 -34.61 -0.52 -9.76
N ASP A 459 -35.44 -0.95 -10.71
CA ASP A 459 -36.88 -0.78 -10.63
C ASP A 459 -37.44 -1.65 -9.50
N MET A 460 -38.21 -1.06 -8.59
CA MET A 460 -38.80 -1.75 -7.44
C MET A 460 -40.34 -1.74 -7.52
N PRO A 461 -41.01 -2.73 -6.91
CA PRO A 461 -42.47 -2.72 -6.81
C PRO A 461 -42.87 -1.79 -5.67
N CYS A 462 -43.28 -0.57 -5.99
CA CYS A 462 -43.87 0.34 -5.02
C CYS A 462 -45.32 -0.05 -4.75
N SER A 463 -45.80 0.17 -3.52
CA SER A 463 -47.20 -0.06 -3.17
C SER A 463 -47.91 1.25 -2.85
N LYS A 464 -49.16 1.37 -3.27
CA LYS A 464 -50.10 2.40 -2.80
C LYS A 464 -51.36 1.74 -2.27
N LYS A 465 -52.01 2.39 -1.30
CA LYS A 465 -53.30 1.93 -0.76
C LYS A 465 -54.42 2.54 -1.60
N GLU A 466 -55.19 1.71 -2.28
CA GLU A 466 -56.40 2.12 -2.97
C GLU A 466 -57.61 1.84 -2.09
N THR A 467 -58.61 2.73 -2.13
CA THR A 467 -59.86 2.56 -1.39
C THR A 467 -61.02 2.74 -2.35
N LYS A 468 -61.91 1.75 -2.40
CA LYS A 468 -63.14 1.84 -3.19
C LYS A 468 -64.36 1.77 -2.30
N VAL A 469 -65.30 2.63 -2.62
CA VAL A 469 -66.58 2.74 -1.95
C VAL A 469 -67.61 2.02 -2.80
N TYR A 470 -68.18 0.94 -2.26
CA TYR A 470 -69.23 0.16 -2.92
C TYR A 470 -70.59 0.66 -2.45
N ARG A 471 -71.46 0.99 -3.41
CA ARG A 471 -72.83 1.44 -3.16
C ARG A 471 -73.81 0.48 -3.81
N LYS A 472 -74.79 -0.01 -3.04
CA LYS A 472 -75.88 -0.85 -3.56
C LYS A 472 -77.12 -0.67 -2.69
N SER A 473 -78.27 -0.43 -3.32
CA SER A 473 -79.57 -0.32 -2.63
C SER A 473 -79.58 0.66 -1.44
N GLY A 474 -78.96 1.84 -1.61
CA GLY A 474 -78.88 2.89 -0.57
C GLY A 474 -77.88 2.63 0.56
N LEU A 475 -77.21 1.47 0.58
CA LEU A 475 -76.14 1.15 1.53
C LEU A 475 -74.78 1.49 0.92
N GLN A 476 -73.81 1.79 1.80
CA GLN A 476 -72.42 2.06 1.41
C GLN A 476 -71.44 1.28 2.30
N LYS A 477 -70.40 0.70 1.70
CA LYS A 477 -69.28 0.10 2.43
C LYS A 477 -67.97 0.35 1.67
N SER A 478 -66.91 0.73 2.38
CA SER A 478 -65.58 0.92 1.81
C SER A 478 -64.71 -0.31 2.02
N PHE A 479 -63.83 -0.58 1.06
CA PHE A 479 -62.76 -1.56 1.20
C PHE A 479 -61.47 -0.98 0.64
N SER A 480 -60.36 -1.22 1.34
CA SER A 480 -59.04 -0.77 0.92
C SER A 480 -58.13 -1.96 0.67
N TRP A 481 -57.33 -1.89 -0.39
CA TRP A 481 -56.33 -2.89 -0.72
C TRP A 481 -55.03 -2.21 -1.20
N ARG A 482 -53.96 -2.99 -1.32
CA ARG A 482 -52.69 -2.50 -1.90
C ARG A 482 -52.64 -2.83 -3.38
N THR A 483 -52.23 -1.86 -4.18
CA THR A 483 -51.86 -2.07 -5.58
C THR A 483 -50.38 -1.79 -5.75
N TYR A 484 -49.73 -2.56 -6.61
CA TYR A 484 -48.31 -2.43 -6.88
C TYR A 484 -48.07 -1.79 -8.25
N PHE A 485 -47.06 -0.93 -8.33
CA PHE A 485 -46.67 -0.28 -9.57
C PHE A 485 -45.14 -0.18 -9.63
N LYS A 486 -44.63 -0.11 -10.85
CA LYS A 486 -43.20 0.09 -11.10
C LYS A 486 -42.77 1.48 -10.64
N CYS A 487 -41.76 1.55 -9.78
CA CYS A 487 -41.12 2.79 -9.41
C CYS A 487 -39.60 2.68 -9.55
N LYS A 488 -38.96 3.78 -9.93
CA LYS A 488 -37.51 3.88 -9.97
C LYS A 488 -37.00 4.41 -8.65
N VAL A 489 -36.26 3.60 -7.91
CA VAL A 489 -35.61 4.05 -6.67
C VAL A 489 -34.33 4.79 -7.05
N VAL A 490 -34.13 5.97 -6.47
CA VAL A 490 -32.88 6.74 -6.63
C VAL A 490 -31.71 5.84 -6.23
N PRO A 491 -30.58 5.85 -6.97
CA PRO A 491 -29.43 5.03 -6.63
C PRO A 491 -29.04 5.20 -5.15
N VAL A 492 -29.10 4.11 -4.39
CA VAL A 492 -28.66 4.08 -2.99
C VAL A 492 -27.35 3.32 -2.93
N THR A 493 -26.33 3.95 -2.35
CA THR A 493 -25.00 3.34 -2.16
C THR A 493 -24.83 2.94 -0.70
N ALA A 494 -24.35 1.72 -0.48
CA ALA A 494 -23.94 1.24 0.83
C ALA A 494 -22.46 0.86 0.79
N TYR A 495 -21.71 1.32 1.80
CA TYR A 495 -20.28 1.08 1.90
C TYR A 495 -20.00 -0.18 2.71
N PHE A 496 -19.04 -0.95 2.21
CA PHE A 496 -18.37 -2.00 2.96
C PHE A 496 -17.24 -1.39 3.79
N PRO A 497 -16.74 -2.13 4.79
CA PRO A 497 -15.48 -1.79 5.42
C PRO A 497 -14.35 -1.71 4.40
N LYS A 498 -13.40 -0.81 4.66
CA LYS A 498 -12.27 -0.58 3.77
C LYS A 498 -11.34 -1.79 3.74
N THR A 499 -10.77 -2.06 2.57
CA THR A 499 -9.66 -3.00 2.43
C THR A 499 -8.35 -2.29 2.74
N HIS A 500 -7.42 -3.02 3.35
CA HIS A 500 -6.11 -2.48 3.74
C HIS A 500 -5.03 -3.07 2.85
N VAL A 501 -4.07 -2.23 2.47
CA VAL A 501 -2.91 -2.64 1.69
C VAL A 501 -1.65 -2.21 2.46
N PRO A 502 -1.06 -3.11 3.25
CA PRO A 502 0.24 -2.87 3.85
C PRO A 502 1.32 -2.77 2.78
N TYR A 503 2.25 -1.84 2.95
CA TYR A 503 3.43 -1.72 2.11
C TYR A 503 4.62 -1.19 2.91
N ILE A 504 5.81 -1.49 2.41
CA ILE A 504 7.05 -0.88 2.86
C ILE A 504 7.50 0.08 1.76
N ARG A 505 7.89 1.29 2.12
CA ARG A 505 8.60 2.20 1.21
C ARG A 505 10.06 2.30 1.64
N ILE A 506 10.96 2.15 0.68
CA ILE A 506 12.41 2.13 0.89
C ILE A 506 13.04 3.19 -0.01
N ARG A 507 13.73 4.16 0.57
CA ARG A 507 14.64 5.08 -0.11
C ARG A 507 16.04 4.60 0.25
N GLY A 508 16.74 3.98 -0.69
CA GLY A 508 17.95 3.25 -0.31
C GLY A 508 18.82 2.77 -1.46
N GLY A 509 18.71 3.37 -2.65
CA GLY A 509 19.53 2.93 -3.78
C GLY A 509 21.03 3.27 -3.66
N ALA A 510 21.81 2.75 -4.59
CA ALA A 510 23.14 3.25 -4.93
C ALA A 510 23.05 3.80 -6.36
N GLY A 511 23.12 5.11 -6.49
CA GLY A 511 23.00 5.82 -7.75
C GLY A 511 23.79 7.12 -7.66
N ILE A 512 24.46 7.47 -8.76
CA ILE A 512 25.27 8.68 -8.93
C ILE A 512 24.43 9.89 -8.50
N ASP A 513 25.06 10.85 -7.82
CA ASP A 513 24.46 12.07 -7.30
C ASP A 513 23.53 12.68 -8.37
N PRO A 514 22.26 13.02 -8.07
CA PRO A 514 21.42 13.74 -9.02
C PRO A 514 22.00 15.13 -9.41
N ASN A 515 23.04 15.60 -8.73
CA ASN A 515 23.81 16.79 -9.10
C ASN A 515 24.98 16.52 -10.08
N ASP A 516 25.20 15.28 -10.52
CA ASP A 516 26.14 14.93 -11.60
C ASP A 516 25.44 14.92 -13.00
N GLN A 517 24.42 15.76 -13.19
CA GLN A 517 23.84 16.10 -14.50
C GLN A 517 24.17 17.53 -14.93
#